data_AF-A0A090R152-F1
#
_entry.id   AF-A0A090R152-F1
#
_cell.length_a   1.000
_cell.length_b   1.000
_cell.length_c   1.000
_cell.angle_alpha   90.00
_cell.angle_beta   90.00
_cell.angle_gamma   90.00
#
_symmetry.space_group_name_H-M   'P 1'
#
loop_
_entity.id
_entity.type
_entity.pdbx_description
1 polymer ?
#
loop_
_entity_poly.entity_id
_entity_poly.type
_entity_poly.pdbx_seq_one_letter_code
_entity_poly.pdbx_strand_id
1 'polypeptide(L)'
;MGYRVVDDTLERVWFRYPDTVVGTDALVRPILTGVEKLAFRFYSDKKWSDRWDKAATLPQGVMVQLTLEDYGEIERVYMLPTSVLTAEKEE
;
A
#
# COMPACT_ATOMS: atom_id res chain seq x y z
N MET A 1 -8.31 0.19 -2.02
CA MET A 1 -8.05 0.62 -0.62
C MET A 1 -6.66 1.22 -0.55
N GLY A 2 -6.39 2.09 0.42
CA GLY A 2 -5.10 2.75 0.59
C GLY A 2 -4.83 3.14 2.05
N TYR A 3 -3.60 3.57 2.31
CA TYR A 3 -3.15 4.07 3.60
C TYR A 3 -2.47 5.42 3.40
N ARG A 4 -2.61 6.32 4.37
CA ARG A 4 -1.93 7.62 4.40
C ARG A 4 -1.71 8.07 5.84
N VAL A 5 -0.82 9.02 6.02
CA VAL A 5 -0.64 9.74 7.29
C VAL A 5 -1.23 11.13 7.11
N VAL A 6 -2.09 11.55 8.04
CA VAL A 6 -2.68 12.89 8.13
C VAL A 6 -2.65 13.28 9.61
N ASP A 7 -2.11 14.47 9.92
CA ASP A 7 -1.99 14.96 11.31
C ASP A 7 -1.45 13.89 12.27
N ASP A 8 -0.29 13.32 11.91
CA ASP A 8 0.42 12.24 12.63
C ASP A 8 -0.43 11.00 12.93
N THR A 9 -1.50 10.80 12.17
CA THR A 9 -2.42 9.66 12.30
C THR A 9 -2.39 8.82 11.03
N LEU A 10 -2.09 7.54 11.18
CA LEU A 10 -2.24 6.55 10.12
C LEU A 10 -3.73 6.28 9.88
N GLU A 11 -4.19 6.61 8.68
CA GLU A 11 -5.56 6.39 8.22
C GLU A 11 -5.61 5.25 7.20
N ARG A 12 -6.64 4.42 7.29
CA ARG A 12 -7.08 3.51 6.22
C ARG A 12 -8.18 4.18 5.42
N VAL A 13 -7.98 4.26 4.12
CA VAL A 13 -8.93 4.80 3.14
C VAL A 13 -9.49 3.66 2.31
N TRP A 14 -10.81 3.54 2.22
CA TRP A 14 -11.46 2.46 1.48
C TRP A 14 -12.69 2.93 0.71
N PHE A 15 -12.84 2.37 -0.48
CA PHE A 15 -13.98 2.53 -1.35
C PHE A 15 -14.75 1.23 -1.44
N ARG A 16 -16.08 1.29 -1.42
CA ARG A 16 -16.95 0.09 -1.45
C ARG A 16 -16.71 -0.79 -2.68
N TYR A 17 -16.38 -0.20 -3.82
CA TYR A 17 -16.09 -0.88 -5.07
C TYR A 17 -14.72 -0.42 -5.63
N PRO A 18 -13.98 -1.28 -6.36
CA PRO A 18 -12.73 -0.88 -7.00
C PRO A 18 -12.94 0.23 -8.04
N ASP A 19 -13.96 0.07 -8.90
CA ASP A 19 -14.38 1.07 -9.87
C ASP A 19 -15.39 2.01 -9.20
N THR A 20 -14.88 3.11 -8.66
CA THR A 20 -15.75 4.13 -8.08
C THR A 20 -16.11 5.20 -9.10
N VAL A 21 -17.37 5.63 -9.05
CA VAL A 21 -17.81 6.80 -9.81
C VAL A 21 -17.08 8.02 -9.27
N VAL A 22 -16.60 8.86 -10.17
CA VAL A 22 -15.95 10.14 -9.84
C VAL A 22 -16.84 10.92 -8.87
N GLY A 23 -16.26 11.42 -7.78
CA GLY A 23 -16.99 12.15 -6.73
C GLY A 23 -17.56 11.28 -5.60
N THR A 24 -17.31 9.97 -5.61
CA THR A 24 -17.64 9.12 -4.45
C THR A 24 -16.68 9.39 -3.30
N ASP A 25 -17.19 9.78 -2.13
CA ASP A 25 -16.38 9.94 -0.93
C ASP A 25 -15.82 8.60 -0.43
N ALA A 26 -14.55 8.61 -0.06
CA ALA A 26 -13.92 7.45 0.55
C ALA A 26 -14.32 7.32 2.03
N LEU A 27 -14.44 6.08 2.51
CA LEU A 27 -14.55 5.81 3.94
C LEU A 27 -13.15 5.87 4.56
N VAL A 28 -12.96 6.78 5.50
CA VAL A 28 -11.70 6.99 6.21
C VAL A 28 -11.81 6.46 7.63
N ARG A 29 -10.83 5.67 8.06
CA ARG A 29 -10.74 5.15 9.43
C ARG A 29 -9.36 5.44 10.01
N PRO A 30 -9.26 6.22 11.11
CA PRO A 30 -8.01 6.35 11.85
C PRO A 30 -7.68 5.01 12.52
N ILE A 31 -6.41 4.61 12.48
CA ILE A 31 -5.93 3.32 12.99
C ILE A 31 -4.94 3.50 14.14
N LEU A 32 -3.99 4.42 13.98
CA LEU A 32 -2.88 4.59 14.90
C LEU A 32 -2.41 6.06 14.88
N THR A 33 -2.33 6.68 16.05
CA THR A 33 -1.77 8.03 16.24
C THR A 33 -0.27 7.97 16.51
N GLY A 34 0.44 9.10 16.41
CA GLY A 34 1.88 9.17 16.66
C GLY A 34 2.72 8.55 15.54
N VAL A 35 2.19 8.58 14.30
CA VAL A 35 2.86 8.04 13.12
C VAL A 35 3.44 9.21 12.31
N GLU A 36 4.74 9.42 12.40
CA GLU A 36 5.43 10.52 11.74
C GLU A 36 5.68 10.23 10.24
N LYS A 37 5.89 8.96 9.90
CA LYS A 37 6.21 8.55 8.53
C LYS A 37 5.64 7.19 8.18
N LEU A 38 5.16 7.08 6.93
CA LEU A 38 4.80 5.84 6.28
C LEU A 38 5.62 5.70 4.99
N ALA A 39 6.33 4.58 4.85
CA ALA A 39 7.08 4.25 3.64
C ALA A 39 6.83 2.79 3.21
N PHE A 40 7.06 2.53 1.94
CA PHE A 40 6.90 1.21 1.35
C PHE A 40 8.15 0.83 0.56
N ARG A 41 8.50 -0.46 0.64
CA ARG A 41 9.47 -1.08 -0.28
C ARG A 41 8.88 -2.33 -0.88
N PHE A 42 9.29 -2.63 -2.09
CA PHE A 42 8.73 -3.70 -2.92
C PHE A 42 9.84 -4.69 -3.29
N TYR A 43 9.59 -5.97 -3.01
CA TYR A 43 10.53 -7.04 -3.29
C TYR A 43 10.19 -7.74 -4.61
N SER A 44 11.14 -7.77 -5.53
CA SER A 44 11.03 -8.49 -6.81
C SER A 44 12.44 -8.79 -7.34
N ASP A 45 12.58 -9.89 -8.07
CA ASP A 45 13.86 -10.25 -8.72
C ASP A 45 15.05 -10.26 -7.73
N LYS A 46 14.77 -10.73 -6.51
CA LYS A 46 15.72 -10.79 -5.38
C LYS A 46 16.25 -9.43 -4.90
N LYS A 47 15.55 -8.33 -5.19
CA LYS A 47 15.94 -6.98 -4.81
C LYS A 47 14.77 -6.20 -4.21
N TRP A 48 15.10 -5.27 -3.32
CA TRP A 48 14.17 -4.29 -2.78
C TRP A 48 14.26 -2.99 -3.59
N SER A 49 13.10 -2.39 -3.86
CA SER A 49 12.94 -1.11 -4.54
C SER A 49 11.94 -0.23 -3.79
N ASP A 50 12.12 1.09 -3.82
CA ASP A 50 11.23 2.05 -3.16
C ASP A 50 10.04 2.43 -4.05
N ARG A 51 10.04 1.95 -5.31
CA ARG A 51 8.97 2.17 -6.29
C ARG A 51 8.58 0.87 -6.99
N TRP A 52 7.31 0.75 -7.33
CA TRP A 52 6.76 -0.35 -8.12
C TRP A 52 6.14 0.17 -9.42
N ASP A 53 6.66 -0.27 -10.56
CA ASP A 53 6.27 0.18 -11.90
C ASP A 53 5.70 -0.93 -12.80
N LYS A 54 5.68 -2.18 -12.31
CA LYS A 54 5.20 -3.33 -13.08
C LYS A 54 3.68 -3.46 -12.91
N ALA A 55 2.91 -2.74 -13.73
CA ALA A 55 1.44 -2.69 -13.59
C ALA A 55 0.72 -4.04 -13.78
N ALA A 56 1.29 -4.94 -14.59
CA ALA A 56 0.68 -6.24 -14.89
C ALA A 56 0.93 -7.32 -13.83
N THR A 57 1.77 -7.06 -12.83
CA THR A 57 2.15 -8.06 -11.82
C THR A 57 2.26 -7.45 -10.43
N LEU A 58 2.06 -8.29 -9.42
CA LEU A 58 2.34 -7.92 -8.03
C LEU A 58 3.82 -8.15 -7.69
N PRO A 59 4.40 -7.36 -6.77
CA PRO A 59 5.70 -7.70 -6.20
C PRO A 59 5.59 -9.01 -5.40
N GLN A 60 6.71 -9.69 -5.17
CA GLN A 60 6.75 -10.92 -4.38
C GLN A 60 6.53 -10.64 -2.89
N GLY A 61 6.89 -9.42 -2.44
CA GLY A 61 6.60 -8.96 -1.09
C GLY A 61 6.55 -7.44 -0.98
N VAL A 62 5.90 -6.97 0.06
CA VAL A 62 5.79 -5.56 0.42
C VAL A 62 6.27 -5.39 1.85
N MET A 63 7.23 -4.49 2.05
CA MET A 63 7.62 -4.00 3.35
C MET A 63 6.85 -2.71 3.62
N VAL A 64 6.16 -2.67 4.75
CA VAL A 64 5.55 -1.46 5.30
C VAL A 64 6.44 -1.00 6.45
N GLN A 65 6.94 0.23 6.36
CA GLN A 65 7.79 0.84 7.36
C GLN A 65 7.05 2.04 7.95
N LEU A 66 6.95 2.07 9.28
CA LEU A 66 6.40 3.19 10.04
C LEU A 66 7.51 3.78 10.91
N THR A 67 7.57 5.11 10.98
CA THR A 67 8.31 5.82 12.02
C THR A 67 7.30 6.32 13.04
N LEU A 68 7.39 5.80 14.26
CA LEU A 68 6.53 6.13 15.39
C LEU A 68 7.27 7.06 16.35
N GLU A 69 6.54 8.01 16.93
CA GLU A 69 7.08 8.99 17.89
C GLU A 69 7.71 8.32 19.12
N ASP A 70 7.09 7.25 19.61
CA ASP A 70 7.43 6.57 20.86
C ASP A 70 8.30 5.32 20.68
N TYR A 71 8.10 4.57 19.59
CA TYR A 71 8.80 3.30 19.33
C TYR A 71 9.86 3.38 18.22
N GLY A 72 10.00 4.53 17.55
CA GLY A 72 10.92 4.69 16.43
C GLY A 72 10.48 3.89 15.21
N GLU A 73 11.45 3.35 14.47
CA GLU A 73 11.17 2.66 13.21
C GLU A 73 10.75 1.20 13.42
N ILE A 74 9.58 0.85 12.89
CA ILE A 74 9.09 -0.53 12.82
C ILE A 74 8.84 -0.94 11.38
N GLU A 75 9.11 -2.20 11.08
CA GLU A 75 8.86 -2.78 9.76
C GLU A 75 8.02 -4.05 9.84
N ARG A 76 7.17 -4.25 8.82
CA ARG A 76 6.44 -5.49 8.60
C ARG A 76 6.53 -5.88 7.14
N VAL A 77 6.97 -7.11 6.89
CA VAL A 77 7.03 -7.70 5.56
C VAL A 77 5.84 -8.63 5.33
N TYR A 78 5.14 -8.43 4.22
CA TYR A 78 4.05 -9.27 3.73
C TYR A 78 4.48 -9.95 2.44
N MET A 79 4.41 -11.28 2.40
CA MET A 79 4.54 -12.03 1.15
C MET A 79 3.22 -12.00 0.39
N LEU A 80 3.29 -11.76 -0.92
CA LEU A 80 2.10 -11.66 -1.76
C LEU A 80 1.89 -12.94 -2.59
N PRO A 81 0.64 -13.29 -2.93
CA PRO A 81 0.38 -14.36 -3.87
C PRO A 81 0.90 -13.98 -5.26
N THR A 82 1.38 -14.96 -6.00
CA THR A 82 1.74 -14.76 -7.42
C THR A 82 0.49 -14.38 -8.21
N SER A 83 0.52 -13.22 -8.86
CA SER A 83 -0.55 -12.74 -9.72
C SER A 83 0.03 -12.09 -10.97
N VAL A 84 -0.48 -12.49 -12.13
CA VAL A 84 -0.13 -11.96 -13.45
C VAL A 84 -1.42 -11.67 -14.18
N LEU A 85 -1.58 -10.42 -14.63
CA LEU A 85 -2.65 -10.06 -15.55
C LEU A 85 -2.27 -10.55 -16.95
N THR A 86 -3.07 -11.47 -17.49
CA THR A 86 -2.99 -11.85 -18.90
C THR A 86 -3.89 -10.88 -19.67
N ALA A 87 -3.34 -10.13 -20.62
CA ALA A 87 -4.18 -9.32 -21.50
C ALA A 87 -4.99 -10.26 -22.42
N GLU A 88 -6.31 -10.15 -22.39
CA GLU A 88 -7.14 -10.71 -23.46
C GLU A 88 -6.86 -9.91 -24.73
N LYS A 89 -6.49 -10.61 -25.81
CA LYS A 89 -6.51 -10.01 -27.15
C LYS A 89 -7.98 -9.80 -27.50
N GLU A 90 -8.41 -8.55 -27.60
CA GLU A 90 -9.64 -8.22 -28.33
C GLU A 90 -9.45 -8.68 -29.79
N GLU A 91 -10.35 -9.55 -30.25
CA GLU A 91 -10.51 -9.96 -31.65
C GLU A 91 -11.49 -9.03 -32.37
#